data_AF-A0A520GU99-F1
#
_entry.id   AF-A0A520GU99-F1
#
_cell.length_a   1.000
_cell.length_b   1.000
_cell.length_c   1.000
_cell.angle_alpha   90.00
_cell.angle_beta   90.00
_cell.angle_gamma   90.00
#
_symmetry.space_group_name_H-M   'P 1'
#
loop_
_entity.id
_entity.type
_entity.pdbx_description
1 polymer ?
#
loop_
_entity_poly.entity_id
_entity_poly.type
_entity_poly.pdbx_seq_one_letter_code
_entity_poly.pdbx_strand_id
1 'polypeptide(L)'
;LIISEQGRISVTGPEVIETNKGVEEFDSRDRALVWRTMGGKHRTLIGGADLFVDDDAAAFRAAMLAALVRPAKAGSVRNASSVPFGRGERPGLNLATLDAEQDRLERRIARFGDAAGATDIWRTLGIDDPQAIPDMSSAAFATLAAQYRESADDAR
;
A
#
# COMPACT_ATOMS: atom_id res chain seq x y z
N LEU A 1 -3.27 -0.77 -8.02
CA LEU A 1 -3.92 0.20 -7.12
C LEU A 1 -3.34 1.58 -7.37
N ILE A 2 -4.18 2.53 -7.77
CA ILE A 2 -3.82 3.93 -7.99
C ILE A 2 -4.54 4.73 -6.90
N ILE A 3 -3.85 5.65 -6.23
CA ILE A 3 -4.38 6.40 -5.10
C ILE A 3 -3.97 7.87 -5.17
N SER A 4 -4.84 8.77 -4.71
CA SER A 4 -4.51 10.16 -4.42
C SER A 4 -4.35 10.38 -2.91
N GLU A 5 -3.90 11.56 -2.50
CA GLU A 5 -3.73 11.91 -1.09
C GLU A 5 -5.01 11.74 -0.25
N GLN A 6 -6.17 12.03 -0.84
CA GLN A 6 -7.48 11.93 -0.17
C GLN A 6 -7.94 10.48 0.01
N GLY A 7 -7.33 9.54 -0.72
CA GLY A 7 -7.68 8.12 -0.67
C GLY A 7 -7.24 7.44 0.62
N ARG A 8 -8.05 6.47 1.06
CA ARG A 8 -7.72 5.57 2.17
C ARG A 8 -7.93 4.11 1.75
N ILE A 9 -7.04 3.22 2.19
CA ILE A 9 -7.13 1.78 1.91
C ILE A 9 -7.04 1.03 3.24
N SER A 10 -8.11 0.33 3.61
CA SER A 10 -8.18 -0.55 4.77
C SER A 10 -9.21 -1.65 4.54
N VAL A 11 -9.07 -2.77 5.25
CA VAL A 11 -10.11 -3.82 5.30
C VAL A 11 -11.26 -3.42 6.21
N THR A 12 -10.98 -2.60 7.23
CA THR A 12 -11.94 -2.20 8.27
C THR A 12 -11.88 -0.69 8.49
N GLY A 13 -13.03 -0.05 8.62
CA GLY A 13 -13.13 1.39 8.87
C GLY A 13 -12.71 1.79 10.30
N PRO A 14 -12.24 3.03 10.51
CA PRO A 14 -11.82 3.56 11.81
C PRO A 14 -12.79 3.26 12.96
N GLU A 15 -14.08 3.59 12.79
CA GLU A 15 -15.10 3.42 13.83
C GLU A 15 -15.32 1.95 14.21
N VAL A 16 -15.16 1.04 13.26
CA VAL A 16 -15.30 -0.40 13.51
C VAL A 16 -14.09 -0.92 14.27
N ILE A 17 -12.89 -0.41 14.00
CA ILE A 17 -11.68 -0.75 14.79
C ILE A 17 -11.87 -0.26 16.23
N GLU A 18 -12.24 1.02 16.41
CA GLU A 18 -12.50 1.62 17.73
C GLU A 18 -13.54 0.82 18.51
N THR A 19 -14.67 0.46 17.88
CA THR A 19 -15.74 -0.30 18.55
C THR A 19 -15.27 -1.67 19.03
N ASN A 20 -14.42 -2.35 18.25
CA ASN A 20 -13.98 -3.71 18.57
C ASN A 20 -12.72 -3.78 19.45
N LYS A 21 -11.88 -2.74 19.44
CA LYS A 21 -10.58 -2.71 20.13
C LYS A 21 -10.47 -1.66 21.23
N GLY A 22 -11.40 -0.71 21.28
CA GLY A 22 -11.38 0.43 22.19
C GLY A 22 -10.72 1.66 21.58
N VAL A 23 -11.08 2.82 22.12
CA VAL A 23 -10.54 4.15 21.71
C VAL A 23 -9.05 4.30 22.02
N GLU A 24 -8.56 3.60 23.04
CA GLU A 24 -7.13 3.61 23.40
C GLU A 24 -6.27 2.93 22.32
N GLU A 25 -6.81 1.94 21.62
CA GLU A 25 -6.11 1.26 20.52
C GLU A 25 -6.20 2.08 19.23
N PHE A 26 -7.39 2.63 18.93
CA PHE A 26 -7.61 3.39 17.71
C PHE A 26 -8.73 4.40 17.89
N ASP A 27 -8.37 5.68 18.06
CA ASP A 27 -9.34 6.78 18.07
C ASP A 27 -9.74 7.13 16.63
N SER A 28 -10.98 6.82 16.25
CA SER A 28 -11.51 7.09 14.91
C SER A 28 -11.65 8.58 14.60
N ARG A 29 -11.64 9.44 15.63
CA ARG A 29 -11.70 10.90 15.50
C ARG A 29 -10.32 11.52 15.33
N ASP A 30 -9.24 10.81 15.68
CA ASP A 30 -7.88 11.23 15.35
C ASP A 30 -7.63 11.06 13.84
N ARG A 31 -7.94 12.12 13.09
CA ARG A 31 -7.72 12.16 11.64
C ARG A 31 -6.25 11.98 11.28
N ALA A 32 -5.32 12.44 12.11
CA ALA A 32 -3.90 12.31 11.81
C ALA A 32 -3.48 10.83 11.93
N LEU A 33 -3.92 10.12 12.97
CA LEU A 33 -3.73 8.67 13.11
C LEU A 33 -4.37 7.89 11.96
N VAL A 34 -5.61 8.24 11.60
CA VAL A 34 -6.32 7.63 10.46
C VAL A 34 -5.50 7.78 9.17
N TRP A 35 -5.06 8.99 8.83
CA TRP A 35 -4.28 9.21 7.60
C TRP A 35 -2.90 8.56 7.63
N ARG A 36 -2.22 8.57 8.79
CA ARG A 36 -0.93 7.89 8.94
C ARG A 36 -1.06 6.37 8.83
N THR A 37 -2.21 5.78 9.15
CA THR A 37 -2.41 4.32 9.11
C THR A 37 -2.91 3.83 7.76
N MET A 38 -3.90 4.51 7.17
CA MET A 38 -4.61 4.03 5.97
C MET A 38 -4.57 4.99 4.78
N GLY A 39 -3.99 6.19 4.93
CA GLY A 39 -3.94 7.21 3.88
C GLY A 39 -2.98 6.90 2.74
N GLY A 40 -3.22 7.53 1.58
CA GLY A 40 -2.50 7.27 0.33
C GLY A 40 -0.97 7.39 0.42
N LYS A 41 -0.45 8.38 1.17
CA LYS A 41 0.99 8.57 1.36
C LYS A 41 1.63 7.37 2.08
N HIS A 42 1.07 6.98 3.23
CA HIS A 42 1.55 5.80 3.95
C HIS A 42 1.46 4.54 3.09
N ARG A 43 0.29 4.29 2.48
CA ARG A 43 0.05 3.12 1.63
C ARG A 43 1.01 3.05 0.45
N THR A 44 1.41 4.18 -0.12
CA THR A 44 2.41 4.22 -1.20
C THR A 44 3.81 3.84 -0.70
N LEU A 45 4.25 4.42 0.43
CA LEU A 45 5.58 4.16 0.99
C LEU A 45 5.79 2.71 1.39
N ILE A 46 4.76 2.04 1.92
CA ILE A 46 4.82 0.63 2.35
C ILE A 46 4.45 -0.37 1.24
N GLY A 47 4.41 0.06 -0.02
CA GLY A 47 4.07 -0.80 -1.17
C GLY A 47 2.61 -1.27 -1.22
N GLY A 48 1.72 -0.68 -0.43
CA GLY A 48 0.28 -0.94 -0.41
C GLY A 48 -0.52 -0.27 -1.54
N ALA A 49 0.11 0.63 -2.30
CA ALA A 49 -0.40 1.22 -3.54
C ALA A 49 0.70 1.22 -4.63
N ASP A 50 0.32 0.98 -5.88
CA ASP A 50 1.28 0.89 -6.99
C ASP A 50 1.66 2.29 -7.50
N LEU A 51 0.69 3.19 -7.59
CA LEU A 51 0.84 4.54 -8.13
C LEU A 51 0.16 5.55 -7.21
N PHE A 52 0.86 6.65 -6.95
CA PHE A 52 0.34 7.84 -6.28
C PHE A 52 0.18 8.95 -7.30
N VAL A 53 -0.98 9.60 -7.33
CA VAL A 53 -1.33 10.65 -8.30
C VAL A 53 -1.99 11.83 -7.61
N ASP A 54 -2.02 12.97 -8.30
CA ASP A 54 -2.84 14.11 -7.88
C ASP A 54 -4.33 13.72 -7.87
N ASP A 55 -5.12 14.46 -7.08
CA ASP A 55 -6.56 14.30 -7.00
C ASP A 55 -7.27 14.91 -8.22
N ASP A 56 -6.91 14.42 -9.40
CA ASP A 56 -7.34 14.90 -10.70
C ASP A 56 -7.68 13.73 -11.64
N ALA A 57 -8.81 13.85 -12.35
CA ALA A 57 -9.32 12.78 -13.21
C ALA A 57 -8.36 12.46 -14.38
N ALA A 58 -7.67 13.46 -14.94
CA ALA A 58 -6.70 13.23 -16.01
C ALA A 58 -5.44 12.52 -15.47
N ALA A 59 -4.99 12.85 -14.25
CA ALA A 59 -3.89 12.16 -13.58
C ALA A 59 -4.22 10.68 -13.35
N PHE A 60 -5.41 10.36 -12.83
CA PHE A 60 -5.87 8.97 -12.69
C PHE A 60 -5.95 8.24 -14.03
N ARG A 61 -6.48 8.89 -15.07
CA ARG A 61 -6.56 8.31 -16.43
C ARG A 61 -5.16 7.98 -16.97
N ALA A 62 -4.21 8.89 -16.84
CA ALA A 62 -2.83 8.68 -17.29
C ALA A 62 -2.17 7.52 -16.54
N ALA A 63 -2.31 7.47 -15.21
CA ALA A 63 -1.79 6.37 -14.39
C ALA A 63 -2.42 5.02 -14.72
N MET A 64 -3.72 4.99 -15.02
CA MET A 64 -4.41 3.77 -15.47
C MET A 64 -3.84 3.26 -16.78
N LEU A 65 -3.68 4.12 -17.79
CA LEU A 65 -3.08 3.75 -19.07
C LEU A 65 -1.65 3.21 -18.89
N ALA A 66 -0.85 3.88 -18.06
CA ALA A 66 0.50 3.43 -17.72
C ALA A 66 0.52 2.08 -17.00
N ALA A 67 -0.49 1.78 -16.17
CA ALA A 67 -0.60 0.51 -15.47
C ALA A 67 -1.00 -0.65 -16.38
N LEU A 68 -1.81 -0.40 -17.42
CA LEU A 68 -2.28 -1.42 -18.36
C LEU A 68 -1.17 -1.99 -19.25
N VAL A 69 -0.14 -1.18 -19.55
CA VAL A 69 1.00 -1.60 -20.37
C VAL A 69 2.12 -2.26 -19.56
N ARG A 70 2.02 -2.29 -18.22
CA ARG A 70 2.99 -3.00 -17.37
C ARG A 70 2.79 -4.50 -17.49
N PRO A 71 3.88 -5.29 -17.45
CA PRO A 71 3.76 -6.74 -17.38
C PRO A 71 2.89 -7.14 -16.19
N ALA A 72 2.14 -8.21 -16.39
CA ALA A 72 1.31 -8.76 -15.34
C ALA A 72 2.19 -9.33 -14.24
N LYS A 73 2.20 -8.54 -13.17
CA LYS A 73 2.52 -8.83 -11.79
C LYS A 73 2.29 -10.32 -11.39
N ALA A 74 3.28 -10.94 -10.73
CA ALA A 74 3.33 -12.37 -10.40
C ALA A 74 2.27 -12.73 -9.35
N GLY A 75 1.29 -13.55 -9.75
CA GLY A 75 0.12 -13.85 -8.91
C GLY A 75 -1.12 -13.01 -9.24
N SER A 76 -1.02 -12.09 -10.19
CA SER A 76 -2.17 -11.40 -10.76
C SER A 76 -3.14 -12.37 -11.45
N VAL A 77 -4.44 -12.20 -11.19
CA VAL A 77 -5.54 -12.89 -11.91
C VAL A 77 -5.53 -12.55 -13.41
N ARG A 78 -4.85 -11.50 -13.86
CA ARG A 78 -4.66 -11.24 -15.29
C ARG A 78 -3.77 -12.29 -15.98
N ASN A 79 -2.93 -13.00 -15.21
CA ASN A 79 -2.18 -14.16 -15.69
C ASN A 79 -3.01 -15.44 -15.62
N ALA A 80 -4.17 -15.42 -14.95
CA ALA A 80 -5.13 -16.50 -15.05
C ALA A 80 -5.77 -16.43 -16.43
N SER A 81 -5.32 -17.31 -17.32
CA SER A 81 -5.95 -17.62 -18.59
C SER A 81 -7.47 -17.68 -18.48
N SER A 82 -8.16 -17.42 -19.58
CA SER A 82 -9.61 -17.43 -19.85
C SER A 82 -10.33 -18.77 -19.57
N VAL A 83 -9.91 -19.52 -18.55
CA VAL A 83 -10.48 -20.80 -18.17
C VAL A 83 -11.81 -20.51 -17.44
N PRO A 84 -12.91 -21.17 -17.85
CA PRO A 84 -14.19 -21.05 -17.17
C PRO A 84 -14.06 -21.41 -15.69
N PHE A 85 -14.90 -20.82 -14.85
CA PHE A 85 -15.03 -21.18 -13.43
C PHE A 85 -15.16 -22.70 -13.26
N GLY A 86 -14.07 -23.37 -12.84
CA GLY A 86 -14.08 -24.81 -12.56
C GLY A 86 -12.67 -25.38 -12.39
N ARG A 87 -12.44 -26.06 -11.25
CA ARG A 87 -11.34 -26.99 -10.85
C ARG A 87 -10.08 -27.09 -11.74
N GLY A 88 -9.52 -25.98 -12.20
CA GLY A 88 -8.17 -25.88 -12.76
C GLY A 88 -7.31 -25.03 -11.84
N GLU A 89 -6.02 -25.36 -11.73
CA GLU A 89 -5.04 -24.49 -11.06
C GLU A 89 -5.15 -23.09 -11.66
N ARG A 90 -5.41 -22.07 -10.82
CA ARG A 90 -5.43 -20.68 -11.27
C ARG A 90 -3.98 -20.28 -11.54
N PRO A 91 -3.58 -20.02 -12.80
CA PRO A 91 -2.22 -19.62 -13.09
C PRO A 91 -1.88 -18.37 -12.28
N GLY A 92 -0.84 -18.45 -11.46
CA GLY A 92 -0.37 -17.38 -10.60
C GLY A 92 -0.71 -17.52 -9.11
N LEU A 93 -1.76 -18.24 -8.71
CA LEU A 93 -2.09 -18.44 -7.29
C LEU A 93 -1.78 -19.89 -6.89
N ASN A 94 -0.50 -20.23 -6.87
CA ASN A 94 0.03 -21.55 -6.54
C ASN A 94 0.88 -21.49 -5.25
N LEU A 95 1.37 -22.65 -4.81
CA LEU A 95 2.17 -22.76 -3.59
C LEU A 95 3.43 -21.87 -3.64
N ALA A 96 4.16 -21.86 -4.74
CA ALA A 96 5.36 -21.02 -4.87
C ALA A 96 5.06 -19.52 -4.73
N THR A 97 3.92 -19.05 -5.25
CA THR A 97 3.46 -17.67 -5.03
C THR A 97 3.15 -17.44 -3.55
N LEU A 98 2.46 -18.37 -2.89
CA LEU A 98 2.10 -18.22 -1.48
C LEU A 98 3.33 -18.24 -0.57
N ASP A 99 4.31 -19.10 -0.84
CA ASP A 99 5.58 -19.15 -0.10
C ASP A 99 6.37 -17.84 -0.29
N ALA A 100 6.43 -17.31 -1.52
CA ALA A 100 7.06 -16.02 -1.78
C ALA A 100 6.35 -14.86 -1.05
N GLU A 101 5.01 -14.88 -0.98
CA GLU A 101 4.24 -13.90 -0.20
C GLU A 101 4.47 -14.07 1.31
N GLN A 102 4.57 -15.29 1.82
CA GLN A 102 4.86 -15.55 3.23
C GLN A 102 6.25 -15.00 3.60
N ASP A 103 7.29 -15.36 2.85
CA ASP A 103 8.66 -14.86 3.08
C ASP A 103 8.72 -13.33 3.07
N ARG A 104 7.94 -12.71 2.18
CA ARG A 104 7.80 -11.26 2.07
C ARG A 104 7.15 -10.67 3.33
N LEU A 105 6.04 -11.24 3.79
CA LEU A 105 5.37 -10.79 5.00
C LEU A 105 6.26 -10.97 6.25
N GLU A 106 7.02 -12.05 6.34
CA GLU A 106 7.97 -12.30 7.42
C GLU A 106 9.09 -11.24 7.44
N ARG A 107 9.70 -10.93 6.29
CA ARG A 107 10.68 -9.83 6.19
C ARG A 107 10.08 -8.51 6.63
N ARG A 108 8.84 -8.23 6.24
CA ARG A 108 8.15 -7.00 6.61
C ARG A 108 7.85 -6.92 8.10
N ILE A 109 7.43 -8.02 8.73
CA ILE A 109 7.26 -8.10 10.18
C ILE A 109 8.61 -7.91 10.88
N ALA A 110 9.67 -8.57 10.42
CA ALA A 110 11.01 -8.39 11.00
C ALA A 110 11.51 -6.95 10.88
N ARG A 111 11.15 -6.24 9.79
CA ARG A 111 11.58 -4.86 9.55
C ARG A 111 10.78 -3.81 10.33
N PHE A 112 9.47 -4.00 10.49
CA PHE A 112 8.56 -2.97 11.03
C PHE A 112 7.72 -3.41 12.23
N GLY A 113 7.84 -4.65 12.68
CA GLY A 113 6.98 -5.21 13.74
C GLY A 113 7.03 -4.44 15.05
N ASP A 114 8.18 -3.81 15.35
CA ASP A 114 8.39 -3.00 16.55
C ASP A 114 8.05 -1.51 16.36
N ALA A 115 7.63 -1.09 15.17
CA ALA A 115 7.30 0.30 14.89
C ALA A 115 5.98 0.70 15.56
N ALA A 116 5.98 1.77 16.35
CA ALA A 116 4.77 2.26 17.03
C ALA A 116 3.78 2.92 16.05
N GLY A 117 4.24 3.31 14.86
CA GLY A 117 3.40 3.88 13.84
C GLY A 117 4.14 4.30 12.57
N ALA A 118 3.43 4.99 11.69
CA ALA A 118 3.91 5.33 10.35
C ALA A 118 5.22 6.12 10.35
N THR A 119 5.42 7.05 11.29
CA THR A 119 6.64 7.87 11.35
C THR A 119 7.88 7.04 11.66
N ASP A 120 7.75 5.97 12.45
CA ASP A 120 8.86 5.06 12.73
C ASP A 120 9.16 4.17 11.53
N ILE A 121 8.10 3.73 10.83
CA ILE A 121 8.23 3.02 9.56
C ILE A 121 8.98 3.90 8.54
N TRP A 122 8.57 5.15 8.38
CA TRP A 122 9.17 6.09 7.43
C TRP A 122 10.64 6.39 7.76
N ARG A 123 10.97 6.52 9.05
CA ARG A 123 12.37 6.62 9.50
C ARG A 123 13.17 5.36 9.14
N THR A 124 12.59 4.18 9.33
CA THR A 124 13.20 2.89 8.96
C THR A 124 13.36 2.71 7.44
N LEU A 125 12.55 3.42 6.65
CA LEU A 125 12.73 3.52 5.19
C LEU A 125 13.88 4.46 4.80
N GLY A 126 14.46 5.20 5.74
CA GLY A 126 15.55 6.15 5.51
C GLY A 126 15.10 7.59 5.25
N ILE A 127 13.85 7.95 5.58
CA ILE A 127 13.36 9.31 5.41
C ILE A 127 13.78 10.15 6.63
N ASP A 128 14.55 11.22 6.38
CA ASP A 128 15.15 12.07 7.42
C ASP A 128 14.11 12.83 8.26
N ASP A 129 13.10 13.42 7.61
CA ASP A 129 12.02 14.16 8.26
C ASP A 129 10.65 13.49 8.02
N PRO A 130 10.32 12.43 8.78
CA PRO A 130 9.05 11.74 8.63
C PRO A 130 7.85 12.58 9.06
N GLN A 131 8.04 13.63 9.88
CA GLN A 131 6.94 14.47 10.36
C GLN A 131 6.44 15.45 9.31
N ALA A 132 7.27 15.80 8.32
CA ALA A 132 6.86 16.67 7.22
C ALA A 132 5.97 15.97 6.17
N ILE A 133 5.97 14.62 6.11
CA ILE A 133 5.25 13.86 5.07
C ILE A 133 3.76 14.21 4.95
N PRO A 134 2.99 14.31 6.05
CA PRO A 134 1.58 14.71 5.99
C PRO A 134 1.35 16.02 5.24
N ASP A 135 2.25 17.00 5.40
CA ASP A 135 2.09 18.35 4.85
C ASP A 135 2.77 18.54 3.47
N MET A 136 3.50 17.52 2.98
CA MET A 136 4.11 17.58 1.65
C MET A 136 3.06 17.72 0.55
N SER A 137 3.34 18.54 -0.47
CA SER A 137 2.55 18.53 -1.69
C SER A 137 2.64 17.15 -2.38
N SER A 138 1.64 16.80 -3.18
CA SER A 138 1.64 15.56 -3.97
C SER A 138 2.89 15.39 -4.82
N ALA A 139 3.37 16.47 -5.44
CA ALA A 139 4.58 16.44 -6.28
C ALA A 139 5.86 16.17 -5.46
N ALA A 140 6.01 16.84 -4.31
CA ALA A 140 7.13 16.63 -3.41
C ALA A 140 7.11 15.19 -2.85
N PHE A 141 5.93 14.74 -2.43
CA PHE A 141 5.73 13.38 -1.94
C PHE A 141 6.01 12.33 -3.03
N ALA A 142 5.57 12.54 -4.27
CA ALA A 142 5.83 11.61 -5.37
C ALA A 142 7.32 11.44 -5.64
N THR A 143 8.09 12.52 -5.55
CA THR A 143 9.56 12.51 -5.68
C THR A 143 10.19 11.71 -4.54
N LEU A 144 9.78 11.97 -3.30
CA LEU A 144 10.25 11.24 -2.11
C LEU A 144 9.90 9.75 -2.18
N ALA A 145 8.66 9.42 -2.55
CA ALA A 145 8.20 8.05 -2.65
C ALA A 145 8.96 7.27 -3.72
N ALA A 146 9.37 7.89 -4.83
CA ALA A 146 10.19 7.23 -5.84
C ALA A 146 11.56 6.77 -5.30
N GLN A 147 12.09 7.43 -4.27
CA GLN A 147 13.38 7.12 -3.66
C GLN A 147 13.27 6.11 -2.50
N TYR A 148 12.26 6.27 -1.64
CA TYR A 148 12.21 5.58 -0.34
C TYR A 148 11.12 4.51 -0.22
N ARG A 149 10.18 4.43 -1.16
CA ARG A 149 9.13 3.42 -1.08
C ARG A 149 9.74 2.02 -1.05
N GLU A 150 9.08 1.10 -0.35
CA GLU A 150 9.44 -0.29 -0.45
C GLU A 150 9.31 -0.78 -1.90
N SER A 151 10.46 -1.21 -2.43
CA SER A 151 10.61 -1.82 -3.76
C SER A 151 10.90 -3.33 -3.69
N ALA A 152 11.32 -3.83 -2.52
CA ALA A 152 11.73 -5.22 -2.29
C ALA A 152 10.60 -6.26 -2.35
N ASP A 153 9.39 -5.81 -2.68
CA ASP A 153 8.13 -6.48 -2.38
C ASP A 153 7.19 -6.54 -3.61
N ASP A 154 7.77 -6.43 -4.81
CA ASP A 154 7.09 -6.66 -6.11
C ASP A 154 6.87 -8.17 -6.39
N ALA A 155 6.83 -9.01 -5.34
CA ALA A 155 5.95 -10.17 -5.37
C ALA A 155 4.52 -9.63 -5.29
N ARG A 156 3.98 -9.35 -6.47
CA ARG A 156 2.58 -9.25 -6.82
C ARG A 156 2.48 -9.26 -8.31
#